data_AF-A0A535HMX0-F1
#
_entry.id   AF-A0A535HMX0-F1
#
_cell.length_a   1.000
_cell.length_b   1.000
_cell.length_c   1.000
_cell.angle_alpha   90.00
_cell.angle_beta   90.00
_cell.angle_gamma   90.00
#
_symmetry.space_group_name_H-M   'P 1'
#
loop_
_entity.id
_entity.type
_entity.pdbx_description
1 polymer ?
#
loop_
_entity_poly.entity_id
_entity_poly.type
_entity_poly.pdbx_seq_one_letter_code
_entity_poly.pdbx_strand_id
1 'polypeptide(L)'
;MIRTPLCDLFGIDVPIINAPMGLSASLELAAAVSNSGGLGLIAMTPRLPTNIPTVLNQMRALTPKPFGINFVLPLDPPERLHQKLQVCLDWGVKIVTIQLAVSLKRATRWRRAPM
;
A
#
# COMPACT_ATOMS: atom_id res chain seq x y z
N MET A 1 1.94 -17.56 -19.64
CA MET A 1 1.78 -16.48 -18.63
C MET A 1 3.09 -16.38 -17.86
N ILE A 2 3.61 -15.18 -17.57
CA ILE A 2 4.92 -14.99 -16.91
C ILE A 2 4.74 -15.19 -15.40
N ARG A 3 5.53 -16.09 -14.79
CA ARG A 3 5.60 -16.28 -13.33
C ARG A 3 7.00 -15.92 -12.86
N THR A 4 7.10 -15.27 -11.70
CA THR A 4 8.38 -14.86 -11.10
C THR A 4 8.38 -15.21 -9.60
N PRO A 5 9.53 -15.15 -8.90
CA PRO A 5 9.57 -15.36 -7.45
C PRO A 5 8.63 -14.45 -6.65
N LEU A 6 8.24 -13.30 -7.21
CA LEU A 6 7.24 -12.40 -6.63
C LEU A 6 5.88 -13.08 -6.44
N CYS A 7 5.50 -13.95 -7.38
CA CYS A 7 4.26 -14.71 -7.35
C CYS A 7 4.24 -15.66 -6.17
N ASP A 8 5.34 -16.39 -5.96
CA ASP A 8 5.46 -17.38 -4.88
C ASP A 8 5.57 -16.70 -3.50
N LEU A 9 6.27 -15.56 -3.42
CA LEU A 9 6.42 -14.79 -2.19
C LEU A 9 5.09 -14.25 -1.66
N PHE A 10 4.22 -13.74 -2.55
CA PHE A 10 2.97 -13.09 -2.15
C PHE A 10 1.72 -13.91 -2.39
N GLY A 11 1.83 -15.11 -2.98
CA GLY A 11 0.70 -15.96 -3.31
C GLY A 11 -0.21 -15.37 -4.39
N ILE A 12 0.39 -14.73 -5.40
CA ILE A 12 -0.32 -14.09 -6.53
C ILE A 12 -0.04 -14.83 -7.85
N ASP A 13 -0.91 -14.66 -8.84
CA ASP A 13 -0.83 -15.37 -10.13
C ASP A 13 -0.07 -14.58 -11.20
N VAL A 14 -0.14 -13.24 -11.12
CA VAL A 14 0.45 -12.30 -12.07
C VAL A 14 1.45 -11.41 -11.33
N PRO A 15 2.70 -11.25 -11.82
CA PRO A 15 3.74 -10.47 -11.15
C PRO A 15 3.54 -8.96 -11.32
N ILE A 16 2.33 -8.46 -11.04
CA ILE A 16 1.93 -7.06 -11.14
C ILE A 16 1.41 -6.61 -9.78
N ILE A 17 1.92 -5.47 -9.31
CA ILE A 17 1.50 -4.80 -8.09
C ILE A 17 0.88 -3.46 -8.50
N ASN A 18 -0.33 -3.14 -8.04
CA ASN A 18 -0.85 -1.79 -8.27
C ASN A 18 -0.26 -0.82 -7.23
N ALA A 19 0.21 0.33 -7.71
CA ALA A 19 0.75 1.34 -6.82
C ALA A 19 -0.36 1.96 -5.94
N PRO A 20 -0.10 2.17 -4.65
CA PRO A 20 -1.04 2.81 -3.73
C PRO A 20 -1.03 4.32 -3.96
N MET A 21 -1.99 4.84 -4.72
CA MET A 21 -2.09 6.25 -5.07
C MET A 21 -3.04 7.00 -4.13
N GLY A 22 -2.62 7.26 -2.89
CA GLY A 22 -3.39 8.07 -1.93
C GLY A 22 -4.87 7.65 -1.85
N LEU A 23 -5.79 8.58 -2.06
CA LEU A 23 -7.24 8.29 -2.13
C LEU A 23 -7.73 7.94 -3.55
N SER A 24 -6.89 8.12 -4.58
CA SER A 24 -7.23 7.79 -5.98
C SER A 24 -7.18 6.29 -6.26
N ALA A 25 -6.33 5.55 -5.55
CA ALA A 25 -6.38 4.09 -5.53
C ALA A 25 -7.44 3.63 -4.52
N SER A 26 -8.68 3.47 -5.01
CA SER A 26 -9.81 3.06 -4.17
C SER A 26 -9.69 1.60 -3.70
N LEU A 27 -10.53 1.21 -2.74
CA LEU A 27 -10.57 -0.17 -2.27
C LEU A 27 -11.02 -1.12 -3.37
N GLU A 28 -11.97 -0.68 -4.20
CA GLU A 28 -12.49 -1.40 -5.35
C GLU A 28 -11.37 -1.64 -6.38
N LEU A 29 -10.49 -0.66 -6.60
CA LEU A 29 -9.33 -0.83 -7.48
C LEU A 29 -8.35 -1.87 -6.92
N ALA A 30 -7.99 -1.77 -5.64
CA ALA A 30 -7.09 -2.75 -5.02
C ALA A 30 -7.69 -4.16 -5.03
N ALA A 31 -8.99 -4.28 -4.77
CA ALA A 31 -9.71 -5.55 -4.81
C ALA A 31 -9.80 -6.12 -6.23
N ALA A 32 -10.08 -5.29 -7.23
CA ALA A 32 -10.12 -5.71 -8.64
C ALA A 32 -8.77 -6.27 -9.09
N VAL A 33 -7.66 -5.61 -8.71
CA VAL A 33 -6.31 -6.10 -9.00
C VAL A 33 -6.04 -7.44 -8.32
N SER A 34 -6.39 -7.56 -7.03
CA SER A 34 -6.20 -8.81 -6.27
C SER A 34 -7.03 -9.96 -6.85
N ASN A 35 -8.29 -9.68 -7.22
CA ASN A 35 -9.19 -10.65 -7.86
C ASN A 35 -8.72 -11.06 -9.26
N SER A 36 -7.97 -10.20 -9.95
CA SER A 36 -7.36 -10.49 -11.25
C SER A 36 -6.03 -11.25 -11.14
N GLY A 37 -5.61 -11.62 -9.93
CA GLY A 37 -4.39 -12.38 -9.67
C GLY A 37 -3.13 -11.54 -9.48
N GLY A 38 -3.22 -10.21 -9.47
CA GLY A 38 -2.13 -9.32 -9.07
C GLY A 38 -2.12 -9.06 -7.56
N LEU A 39 -1.27 -8.15 -7.10
CA LEU A 39 -1.25 -7.68 -5.71
C LEU A 39 -1.89 -6.29 -5.59
N GLY A 40 -3.05 -6.24 -4.93
CA GLY A 40 -3.74 -5.02 -4.54
C GLY A 40 -3.07 -4.31 -3.35
N LEU A 41 -2.79 -3.00 -3.42
CA LEU A 41 -2.29 -2.19 -2.30
C LEU A 41 -3.25 -1.05 -1.93
N ILE A 42 -3.45 -0.85 -0.62
CA ILE A 42 -4.26 0.22 -0.04
C ILE A 42 -3.36 1.27 0.63
N ALA A 43 -3.61 2.56 0.36
CA ALA A 43 -2.92 3.63 1.07
C ALA A 43 -3.48 3.86 2.48
N MET A 44 -2.61 3.72 3.49
CA MET A 44 -2.95 3.96 4.90
C MET A 44 -2.51 5.33 5.40
N THR A 45 -1.64 6.02 4.67
CA THR A 45 -1.20 7.38 5.00
C THR A 45 -2.35 8.37 5.23
N PRO A 46 -3.38 8.48 4.37
CA PRO A 46 -4.48 9.42 4.60
C PRO A 46 -5.50 8.94 5.66
N ARG A 47 -5.36 7.71 6.20
CA ARG A 47 -6.31 7.12 7.16
C ARG A 47 -5.88 7.42 8.59
N LEU A 48 -6.84 7.62 9.50
CA LEU A 48 -6.58 7.62 10.94
C LEU A 48 -6.48 6.17 11.46
N PRO A 49 -5.70 5.90 12.54
CA PRO A 49 -5.63 4.57 13.14
C PRO A 49 -7.00 3.96 13.45
N THR A 50 -7.93 4.77 13.96
CA THR A 50 -9.30 4.36 14.30
C THR A 50 -10.14 3.93 13.09
N ASN A 51 -9.79 4.39 11.88
CA ASN A 51 -10.52 4.07 10.66
C ASN A 51 -9.96 2.83 9.95
N ILE A 52 -8.76 2.37 10.30
CA ILE A 52 -8.10 1.23 9.65
C ILE A 52 -8.94 -0.05 9.74
N PRO A 53 -9.54 -0.44 10.88
CA PRO A 53 -10.35 -1.66 10.96
C PRO A 53 -11.53 -1.65 9.98
N THR A 54 -12.20 -0.50 9.82
CA THR A 54 -13.31 -0.33 8.87
C THR A 54 -12.82 -0.51 7.43
N VAL A 55 -11.70 0.10 7.07
CA VAL A 55 -11.09 -0.01 5.74
C VAL A 55 -10.69 -1.46 5.43
N LEU A 56 -10.08 -2.12 6.39
CA LEU A 56 -9.64 -3.51 6.25
C LEU A 56 -10.83 -4.47 6.13
N ASN A 57 -11.90 -4.28 6.93
CA ASN A 57 -13.16 -5.02 6.80
C ASN A 57 -13.78 -4.85 5.41
N GLN A 58 -13.86 -3.61 4.90
CA GLN A 58 -14.35 -3.33 3.56
C GLN A 58 -13.51 -4.05 2.49
N MET A 59 -12.19 -4.04 2.62
CA MET A 59 -11.32 -4.75 1.68
C MET A 59 -11.56 -6.26 1.70
N ARG A 60 -11.63 -6.90 2.88
CA ARG A 60 -11.91 -8.34 2.99
C ARG A 60 -13.30 -8.72 2.43
N ALA A 61 -14.27 -7.80 2.46
CA ALA A 61 -15.57 -8.04 1.85
C ALA A 61 -15.51 -7.99 0.30
N LEU A 62 -14.56 -7.24 -0.27
CA LEU A 62 -14.40 -7.09 -1.73
C LEU A 62 -13.52 -8.19 -2.35
N THR A 63 -12.62 -8.79 -1.57
CA THR A 63 -11.75 -9.85 -2.08
C THR A 63 -11.29 -10.82 -0.99
N PRO A 64 -11.32 -12.14 -1.26
CA PRO A 64 -10.65 -13.14 -0.44
C PRO A 64 -9.17 -13.34 -0.82
N LYS A 65 -8.68 -12.65 -1.88
CA LYS A 65 -7.31 -12.81 -2.40
C LYS A 65 -6.30 -11.96 -1.60
N PRO A 66 -4.99 -12.28 -1.67
CA PRO A 66 -3.96 -11.50 -1.00
C PRO A 66 -3.97 -10.02 -1.42
N PHE A 67 -3.83 -9.14 -0.43
CA PHE A 67 -3.64 -7.71 -0.61
C PHE A 67 -2.64 -7.17 0.42
N GLY A 68 -2.12 -5.98 0.17
CA GLY A 68 -1.21 -5.29 1.07
C GLY A 68 -1.63 -3.86 1.36
N ILE A 69 -0.82 -3.21 2.19
CA ILE A 69 -1.03 -1.82 2.62
C ILE A 69 0.24 -1.00 2.41
N ASN A 70 0.09 0.32 2.41
CA ASN A 70 1.17 1.25 2.18
C ASN A 70 1.20 2.41 3.16
N PHE A 71 2.42 2.76 3.57
CA PHE A 71 2.73 3.96 4.33
C PHE A 71 3.76 4.81 3.60
N VAL A 72 3.53 6.12 3.56
CA VAL A 72 4.48 7.10 3.02
C VAL A 72 5.16 7.81 4.19
N LEU A 73 6.46 7.61 4.33
CA LEU A 73 7.25 8.21 5.40
C LEU A 73 7.96 9.48 4.92
N PRO A 74 8.14 10.50 5.77
CA PRO A 74 7.66 10.64 7.15
C PRO A 74 6.36 11.47 7.23
N LEU A 75 5.31 11.13 6.46
CA LEU A 75 4.08 11.95 6.46
C LEU A 75 3.27 11.83 7.77
N ASP A 76 3.48 10.75 8.51
CA ASP A 76 2.98 10.59 9.88
C ASP A 76 4.11 10.84 10.90
N PRO A 77 3.82 11.50 12.04
CA PRO A 77 4.75 11.49 13.17
C PRO A 77 4.94 10.05 13.67
N PRO A 78 6.10 9.72 14.28
CA PRO A 78 6.44 8.35 14.67
C PRO A 78 5.37 7.66 15.51
N GLU A 79 4.77 8.36 16.47
CA GLU A 79 3.75 7.82 17.38
C GLU A 79 2.50 7.38 16.61
N ARG A 80 2.05 8.21 15.66
CA ARG A 80 0.87 7.89 14.83
C ARG A 80 1.17 6.75 13.86
N LEU A 81 2.37 6.71 13.29
CA LEU A 81 2.79 5.60 12.44
C LEU A 81 2.79 4.27 13.20
N HIS A 82 3.37 4.24 14.41
CA HIS A 82 3.38 3.05 15.25
C HIS A 82 1.97 2.58 15.59
N GLN A 83 1.06 3.49 15.92
CA GLN A 83 -0.34 3.14 16.14
C GLN A 83 -0.98 2.51 14.91
N LYS A 84 -0.77 3.08 13.71
CA LYS A 84 -1.31 2.50 12.47
C LYS A 84 -0.74 1.10 12.21
N LEU A 85 0.58 0.94 12.36
CA LEU A 85 1.25 -0.34 12.16
C LEU A 85 0.75 -1.39 13.15
N GLN A 86 0.60 -1.04 14.43
CA GLN A 86 0.08 -1.94 15.45
C GLN A 86 -1.32 -2.44 15.09
N VAL A 87 -2.23 -1.53 14.72
CA VAL A 87 -3.59 -1.90 14.29
C VAL A 87 -3.56 -2.84 13.08
N CYS A 88 -2.69 -2.59 12.10
CA CYS A 88 -2.56 -3.48 10.93
C CYS A 88 -1.99 -4.85 11.30
N LEU A 89 -1.04 -4.91 12.24
CA LEU A 89 -0.45 -6.16 12.74
C LEU A 89 -1.48 -6.98 13.51
N ASP A 90 -2.21 -6.37 14.42
CA ASP A 90 -3.28 -7.01 15.22
C ASP A 90 -4.36 -7.59 14.32
N TRP A 91 -4.63 -6.93 13.19
CA TRP A 91 -5.60 -7.38 12.20
C TRP A 91 -5.07 -8.50 11.26
N GLY A 92 -3.77 -8.80 11.34
CA GLY A 92 -3.13 -9.86 10.59
C GLY A 92 -2.74 -9.51 9.15
N VAL A 93 -2.56 -8.23 8.83
CA VAL A 93 -2.04 -7.81 7.51
C VAL A 93 -0.62 -8.36 7.31
N LYS A 94 -0.37 -9.01 6.17
CA LYS A 94 0.90 -9.72 5.89
C LYS A 94 1.85 -8.94 5.00
N ILE A 95 1.34 -8.02 4.18
CA ILE A 95 2.12 -7.33 3.17
C ILE A 95 2.06 -5.83 3.45
N VAL A 96 3.22 -5.25 3.74
CA VAL A 96 3.38 -3.83 4.01
C VAL A 96 4.44 -3.26 3.07
N THR A 97 4.10 -2.18 2.39
CA THR A 97 5.03 -1.42 1.57
C THR A 97 5.30 -0.08 2.22
N ILE A 98 6.55 0.37 2.11
CA ILE A 98 7.01 1.64 2.67
C ILE A 98 7.54 2.49 1.52
N GLN A 99 6.96 3.67 1.35
CA GLN A 99 7.44 4.66 0.40
C GLN A 99 8.14 5.79 1.15
N LEU A 100 9.36 6.12 0.72
CA LEU A 100 10.08 7.26 1.28
C LEU A 100 9.78 8.53 0.46
N ALA A 101 9.09 9.49 1.06
CA ALA A 101 8.97 10.83 0.53
C ALA A 101 10.24 11.62 0.85
N VAL A 102 11.00 11.96 -0.20
CA VAL A 102 12.15 12.86 -0.09
C VAL A 102 11.72 14.32 -0.28
N SER A 103 12.28 15.23 0.51
CA SER A 103 11.95 16.65 0.43
C SER A 103 12.23 17.21 -0.98
N LEU A 104 11.21 17.84 -1.58
CA LEU A 104 11.33 18.53 -2.86
C LEU A 104 12.35 19.68 -2.83
N LYS A 105 12.69 20.25 -1.66
CA LYS A 105 13.77 21.26 -1.55
C LYS A 105 15.13 20.74 -2.02
N ARG A 106 15.36 19.41 -1.98
CA ARG A 106 16.55 18.76 -2.57
C ARG A 106 16.33 18.34 -4.03
N ALA A 107 15.09 18.01 -4.41
CA ALA A 107 14.74 17.60 -5.77
C ALA A 107 14.69 18.77 -6.78
N THR A 108 14.45 20.01 -6.34
CA THR A 108 14.49 21.21 -7.21
C THR A 108 15.85 21.45 -7.86
N ARG A 109 16.93 20.88 -7.29
CA ARG A 109 18.26 20.89 -7.90
C ARG A 109 18.31 20.09 -9.21
N TRP A 110 17.47 19.06 -9.36
CA TRP A 110 17.37 18.24 -10.57
C TRP A 110 16.64 18.97 -11.70
N ARG A 111 15.68 19.85 -11.38
CA ARG A 111 15.02 20.73 -12.36
C ARG A 111 15.92 21.83 -12.92
N ARG A 112 17.07 22.07 -12.31
CA ARG A 112 18.04 23.10 -12.70
C ARG A 112 19.35 22.51 -13.24
N ALA A 113 19.45 21.18 -13.36
CA ALA A 113 20.59 20.56 -14.01
C ALA A 113 20.45 20.80 -15.53
N PRO A 114 21.48 21.33 -16.21
CA PRO A 114 21.46 21.39 -17.67
C PRO A 114 21.37 19.97 -18.24
N MET A 115 20.60 19.81 -19.32
CA MET A 115 20.57 18.59 -20.12
C MET A 115 21.91 18.34 -20.80
#